data_AF-R7ZQC6-F1
#
_entry.id   AF-R7ZQC6-F1
#
_cell.length_a   1.000
_cell.length_b   1.000
_cell.length_c   1.000
_cell.angle_alpha   90.00
_cell.angle_beta   90.00
_cell.angle_gamma   90.00
#
_symmetry.space_group_name_H-M   'P 1'
#
loop_
_entity.id
_entity.type
_entity.pdbx_description
1 polymer ?
#
loop_
_entity_poly.entity_id
_entity_poly.type
_entity_poly.pdbx_seq_one_letter_code
_entity_poly.pdbx_strand_id
1 'polypeptide(L)'
;MTQKRNDEVIIKQLQSQFPKIGGNEARKIVQIVSRQISIKRGPYPSPEDYDYYHEIDPDLTSQMKKMVLKEQEHQHELDKIYLQKDFSLKRTGQVLAFLLCIIALVGGFWTVLQGFEVGGTIIAALGLGGIVAQFLKKS
;
A
#
# COMPACT_ATOMS: atom_id res chain seq x y z
N MET A 1 -7.01 -14.32 -2.09
CA MET A 1 -6.72 -15.76 -1.94
C MET A 1 -7.02 -16.31 -0.54
N THR A 2 -6.96 -15.48 0.51
CA THR A 2 -7.16 -15.89 1.92
C THR A 2 -8.60 -16.28 2.29
N GLN A 3 -9.61 -15.58 1.75
CA GLN A 3 -11.02 -15.82 2.08
C GLN A 3 -11.52 -17.21 1.63
N LYS A 4 -11.26 -17.57 0.36
CA LYS A 4 -11.69 -18.86 -0.21
C LYS A 4 -11.11 -20.06 0.55
N ARG A 5 -9.86 -19.93 1.04
CA ARG A 5 -9.21 -20.95 1.88
C ARG A 5 -9.88 -21.07 3.25
N ASN A 6 -10.29 -19.96 3.86
CA ASN A 6 -10.98 -19.97 5.15
C ASN A 6 -12.39 -20.58 5.03
N ASP A 7 -13.11 -20.27 3.96
CA ASP A 7 -14.45 -20.81 3.72
C ASP A 7 -14.42 -22.35 3.55
N GLU A 8 -13.42 -22.88 2.84
CA GLU A 8 -13.23 -24.34 2.69
C GLU A 8 -12.91 -25.06 4.00
N VAL A 9 -12.15 -24.42 4.90
CA VAL A 9 -11.85 -24.97 6.23
C VAL A 9 -13.11 -25.01 7.09
N ILE A 10 -13.91 -23.94 7.08
CA ILE A 10 -15.18 -23.86 7.84
C ILE A 10 -16.19 -24.90 7.31
N ILE A 11 -16.28 -25.08 5.99
CA ILE A 11 -17.14 -26.11 5.38
C ILE A 11 -16.75 -27.52 5.86
N LYS A 12 -15.45 -27.84 5.88
CA LYS A 12 -14.96 -29.15 6.36
C LYS A 12 -15.23 -29.36 7.85
N GLN A 13 -15.07 -28.31 8.67
CA GLN A 13 -15.36 -28.38 10.11
C GLN A 13 -16.86 -28.59 10.38
N LEU A 14 -17.73 -27.87 9.64
CA LEU A 14 -19.18 -28.05 9.74
C LEU A 14 -19.61 -29.46 9.34
N GLN A 15 -19.05 -30.01 8.27
CA GLN A 15 -19.35 -31.38 7.85
C GLN A 15 -18.84 -32.42 8.87
N SER A 16 -17.71 -32.17 9.51
CA SER A 16 -17.15 -33.05 10.55
C SER A 16 -17.98 -33.04 11.83
N GLN A 17 -18.55 -31.90 12.23
CA GLN A 17 -19.38 -31.78 13.43
C GLN A 17 -20.85 -32.15 13.16
N PHE A 18 -21.32 -31.97 11.94
CA PHE A 18 -22.68 -32.27 11.51
C PHE A 18 -22.67 -33.16 10.26
N PRO A 19 -22.44 -34.48 10.41
CA PRO A 19 -22.22 -35.40 9.29
C PRO A 19 -23.44 -35.59 8.36
N LYS A 20 -24.62 -35.10 8.77
CA LYS A 20 -25.84 -35.11 7.95
C LYS A 20 -25.97 -33.93 7.00
N ILE A 21 -25.09 -32.93 7.07
CA ILE A 21 -25.19 -31.71 6.25
C ILE A 21 -24.47 -31.94 4.91
N GLY A 22 -25.22 -31.85 3.81
CA GLY A 22 -24.67 -32.00 2.46
C GLY A 22 -23.74 -30.86 2.07
N GLY A 23 -22.83 -31.07 1.11
CA GLY A 23 -21.86 -30.04 0.67
C GLY A 23 -22.49 -28.73 0.18
N ASN A 24 -23.70 -28.78 -0.39
CA ASN A 24 -24.43 -27.59 -0.82
C ASN A 24 -25.10 -26.85 0.35
N GLU A 25 -25.53 -27.56 1.38
CA GLU A 25 -26.12 -26.98 2.59
C GLU A 25 -25.04 -26.34 3.46
N ALA A 26 -23.89 -26.99 3.62
CA ALA A 26 -22.74 -26.42 4.31
C ALA A 26 -22.28 -25.10 3.65
N ARG A 27 -22.25 -25.04 2.32
CA ARG A 27 -21.97 -23.80 1.58
C ARG A 27 -22.99 -22.70 1.85
N LYS A 28 -24.30 -23.03 1.85
CA LYS A 28 -25.36 -22.07 2.19
C LYS A 28 -25.23 -21.56 3.63
N ILE A 29 -24.90 -22.44 4.57
CA ILE A 29 -24.68 -22.06 5.98
C ILE A 29 -23.49 -21.11 6.10
N VAL A 30 -22.35 -21.44 5.48
CA VAL A 30 -21.19 -20.54 5.48
C VAL A 30 -21.52 -19.20 4.81
N GLN A 31 -22.31 -19.19 3.74
CA GLN A 31 -22.76 -17.96 3.09
C GLN A 31 -23.68 -17.11 3.99
N ILE A 32 -24.59 -17.73 4.74
CA ILE A 32 -25.49 -17.03 5.68
C ILE A 32 -24.69 -16.49 6.87
N VAL A 33 -23.81 -17.31 7.45
CA VAL A 33 -22.98 -16.95 8.59
C VAL A 33 -21.98 -15.86 8.21
N SER A 34 -21.31 -15.96 7.06
CA SER A 34 -20.42 -14.90 6.55
C SER A 34 -21.15 -13.59 6.22
N ARG A 35 -22.44 -13.65 5.89
CA ARG A 35 -23.27 -12.45 5.71
C ARG A 35 -23.68 -11.84 7.06
N GLN A 36 -23.92 -12.67 8.08
CA GLN A 36 -24.27 -12.23 9.45
C GLN A 36 -23.05 -11.73 10.24
N ILE A 37 -21.88 -12.34 10.04
CA ILE A 37 -20.59 -11.82 10.47
C ILE A 37 -20.23 -10.71 9.47
N SER A 38 -20.90 -9.57 9.60
CA SER A 38 -20.33 -8.33 9.09
C SER A 38 -18.96 -8.22 9.75
N ILE A 39 -17.89 -8.49 8.99
CA ILE A 39 -16.53 -8.31 9.46
C ILE A 39 -16.44 -6.80 9.74
N LYS A 40 -16.61 -6.42 11.02
CA LYS A 40 -16.60 -5.02 11.44
C LYS A 40 -15.23 -4.47 11.11
N ARG A 41 -15.16 -3.67 10.04
CA ARG A 41 -13.96 -3.00 9.58
C ARG A 41 -14.18 -1.53 9.79
N GLY A 42 -13.54 -1.02 10.83
CA GLY A 42 -13.61 0.38 11.19
C GLY A 42 -13.22 0.56 12.64
N PRO A 43 -12.78 1.76 13.01
CA PRO A 43 -12.37 2.08 14.37
C PRO A 43 -13.57 2.27 15.32
N TYR A 44 -14.80 2.26 14.80
CA TYR A 44 -16.03 2.44 15.57
C TYR A 44 -16.82 1.13 15.71
N PRO A 45 -17.44 0.88 16.88
CA PRO A 45 -18.39 -0.21 17.05
C PRO A 45 -19.66 0.07 16.22
N SER A 46 -20.56 -0.92 16.08
CA SER A 46 -21.83 -0.66 15.40
C SER A 46 -22.73 0.24 16.25
N PRO A 47 -23.72 0.93 15.68
CA PRO A 47 -24.62 1.81 16.44
C PRO A 47 -25.28 1.08 17.63
N GLU A 48 -25.66 -0.18 17.45
CA GLU A 48 -26.28 -0.99 18.51
C GLU A 48 -25.31 -1.30 19.65
N ASP A 49 -24.05 -1.58 19.31
CA ASP A 49 -22.99 -1.78 20.31
C ASP A 49 -22.66 -0.46 21.02
N TYR A 50 -22.74 0.67 20.31
CA TYR A 50 -22.44 1.99 20.84
C TYR A 50 -23.40 2.39 21.95
N ASP A 51 -24.71 2.15 21.76
CA ASP A 51 -25.73 2.39 22.78
C ASP A 51 -25.52 1.49 24.00
N TYR A 52 -25.19 0.21 23.78
CA TYR A 52 -24.86 -0.73 24.85
C TYR A 52 -23.63 -0.29 25.66
N TYR A 53 -22.57 0.18 25.00
CA TYR A 53 -21.39 0.73 25.69
C TYR A 53 -21.71 2.02 26.46
N HIS A 54 -22.60 2.86 25.94
CA HIS A 54 -23.03 4.08 26.62
C HIS A 54 -23.87 3.80 27.87
N GLU A 55 -24.70 2.76 27.84
CA GLU A 55 -25.47 2.30 29.00
C GLU A 55 -24.58 1.74 30.12
N ILE A 56 -23.46 1.08 29.76
CA ILE A 56 -22.47 0.57 30.73
C ILE A 56 -21.67 1.72 31.35
N ASP A 57 -21.15 2.61 30.52
CA ASP A 57 -20.37 3.77 30.93
C ASP A 57 -20.60 4.93 29.94
N PRO A 58 -21.30 5.99 30.36
CA PRO A 58 -21.57 7.14 29.51
C PRO A 58 -20.32 7.84 28.96
N ASP A 59 -19.18 7.77 29.67
CA ASP A 59 -17.94 8.41 29.26
C ASP A 59 -17.11 7.56 28.29
N LEU A 60 -17.31 6.23 28.28
CA LEU A 60 -16.59 5.30 27.42
C LEU A 60 -16.72 5.65 25.93
N THR A 61 -17.91 6.03 25.50
CA THR A 61 -18.16 6.42 24.10
C THR A 61 -17.41 7.70 23.69
N SER A 62 -17.29 8.65 24.62
CA SER A 62 -16.50 9.88 24.47
C SER A 62 -15.00 9.57 24.41
N GLN A 63 -14.51 8.70 25.30
CA GLN A 63 -13.12 8.24 25.31
C GLN A 63 -12.75 7.49 24.04
N MET A 64 -13.62 6.60 23.55
CA MET A 64 -13.44 5.89 22.27
C MET A 64 -13.30 6.89 21.12
N LYS A 65 -14.20 7.88 21.02
CA LYS A 65 -14.12 8.92 19.99
C LYS A 65 -12.78 9.68 20.05
N LYS A 66 -12.33 10.07 21.24
CA LYS A 66 -11.04 10.75 21.43
C LYS A 66 -9.87 9.88 21.00
N MET A 67 -9.86 8.60 21.37
CA MET A 67 -8.83 7.65 20.99
C MET A 67 -8.78 7.44 19.48
N VAL A 68 -9.93 7.29 18.83
CA VAL A 68 -10.01 7.13 17.36
C VAL A 68 -9.53 8.38 16.64
N LEU A 69 -9.91 9.58 17.10
CA LEU A 69 -9.44 10.84 16.51
C LEU A 69 -7.93 11.01 16.65
N LYS A 70 -7.38 10.66 17.82
CA LYS A 70 -5.93 10.71 18.06
C LYS A 70 -5.17 9.74 17.15
N GLU A 71 -5.68 8.52 16.99
CA GLU A 71 -5.09 7.55 16.06
C GLU A 71 -5.18 8.05 14.61
N GLN A 72 -6.33 8.61 14.20
CA GLN A 72 -6.50 9.17 12.87
C GLN A 72 -5.53 10.34 12.60
N GLU A 73 -5.34 11.23 13.57
CA GLU A 73 -4.38 12.34 13.48
C GLU A 73 -2.94 11.81 13.35
N HIS A 74 -2.57 10.80 14.15
CA HIS A 74 -1.27 10.16 14.06
C HIS A 74 -1.03 9.51 12.69
N GLN A 75 -2.03 8.78 12.16
CA GLN A 75 -1.94 8.18 10.82
C GLN A 75 -1.79 9.26 9.73
N HIS A 76 -2.57 10.35 9.81
CA HIS A 76 -2.42 11.47 8.87
C HIS A 76 -1.05 12.15 8.96
N GLU A 77 -0.47 12.25 10.16
CA GLU A 77 0.88 12.80 10.35
C GLU A 77 1.93 11.89 9.69
N LEU A 78 1.84 10.58 9.93
CA LEU A 78 2.71 9.59 9.29
C LEU A 78 2.59 9.67 7.76
N ASP A 79 1.37 9.69 7.22
CA ASP A 79 1.13 9.80 5.77
C ASP A 79 1.77 11.06 5.19
N LYS A 80 1.65 12.21 5.88
CA LYS A 80 2.32 13.45 5.47
C LYS A 80 3.83 13.31 5.47
N ILE A 81 4.42 12.71 6.52
CA ILE A 81 5.86 12.49 6.62
C ILE A 81 6.34 11.57 5.51
N TYR A 82 5.64 10.47 5.26
CA TYR A 82 5.97 9.54 4.18
C TYR A 82 5.92 10.22 2.81
N LEU A 83 4.85 10.97 2.55
CA LEU A 83 4.68 11.68 1.30
C LEU A 83 5.79 12.73 1.10
N GLN A 84 6.11 13.51 2.14
CA GLN A 84 7.19 14.50 2.08
C GLN A 84 8.57 13.86 1.86
N LYS A 85 8.86 12.74 2.54
CA LYS A 85 10.12 12.00 2.36
C LYS A 85 10.23 11.42 0.95
N ASP A 86 9.15 10.85 0.42
CA ASP A 86 9.10 10.32 -0.95
C ASP A 86 9.34 11.43 -1.98
N PHE A 87 8.68 12.59 -1.84
CA PHE A 87 8.94 13.75 -2.68
C PHE A 87 10.38 14.25 -2.58
N SER A 88 10.93 14.35 -1.37
CA SER A 88 12.30 14.81 -1.15
C SER A 88 13.33 13.85 -1.76
N LEU A 89 13.12 12.54 -1.62
CA LEU A 89 13.99 11.51 -2.20
C LEU A 89 13.94 11.55 -3.74
N LYS A 90 12.73 11.64 -4.32
CA LYS A 90 12.54 11.80 -5.77
C LYS A 90 13.21 13.06 -6.29
N ARG A 91 13.01 14.21 -5.62
CA ARG A 91 13.63 15.48 -6.00
C ARG A 91 15.16 15.43 -5.94
N THR A 92 15.72 14.85 -4.88
CA THR A 92 17.18 14.72 -4.72
C THR A 92 17.76 13.80 -5.80
N GLY A 93 17.09 12.68 -6.09
CA GLY A 93 17.48 11.77 -7.16
C GLY A 93 17.44 12.42 -8.54
N GLN A 94 16.41 13.21 -8.84
CA GLN A 94 16.31 13.96 -10.10
C GLN A 94 17.41 14.99 -10.27
N VAL A 95 17.76 15.73 -9.20
CA VAL A 95 18.84 16.72 -9.24
C VAL A 95 20.20 16.06 -9.47
N LEU A 96 20.49 14.96 -8.77
CA LEU A 96 21.73 14.20 -8.96
C LEU A 96 21.81 13.59 -10.36
N ALA A 97 20.71 13.04 -10.87
CA ALA A 97 20.64 12.53 -12.23
C ALA A 97 20.93 13.65 -13.25
N PHE A 98 20.29 14.81 -13.10
CA PHE A 98 20.53 15.96 -13.96
C PHE A 98 22.00 16.41 -13.98
N LEU A 99 22.65 16.47 -12.81
CA LEU A 99 24.08 16.80 -12.71
C LEU A 99 24.96 15.76 -13.43
N LEU A 100 24.69 14.46 -13.25
CA LEU A 100 25.42 13.41 -13.96
C LEU A 100 25.23 13.50 -15.47
N CYS A 101 24.04 13.89 -15.94
CA CYS A 101 23.78 14.09 -17.35
C CYS A 101 24.61 15.24 -17.93
N ILE A 102 24.71 16.37 -17.22
CA ILE A 102 25.56 17.49 -17.64
C ILE A 102 27.03 17.03 -17.72
N ILE A 103 27.50 16.31 -16.70
CA ILE A 103 28.88 15.80 -16.67
C ILE A 103 29.13 14.86 -17.85
N ALA A 104 28.20 13.95 -18.14
CA ALA A 104 28.31 13.02 -19.26
C ALA A 104 28.31 13.74 -20.62
N LEU A 105 27.47 14.76 -20.80
CA LEU A 105 27.41 15.54 -22.04
C LEU A 105 28.67 16.37 -22.24
N VAL A 106 29.11 17.12 -21.23
CA VAL A 106 30.33 17.96 -21.29
C VAL A 106 31.57 17.08 -21.44
N GLY A 107 31.67 16.01 -20.65
CA GLY A 107 32.77 15.05 -20.72
C GLY A 107 32.82 14.31 -22.05
N GLY A 108 31.67 13.88 -22.58
CA GLY A 108 31.57 13.26 -23.90
C GLY A 108 32.00 14.23 -25.00
N PHE A 109 31.51 15.46 -25.00
CA PHE A 109 31.89 16.50 -25.96
C PHE A 109 33.41 16.80 -25.90
N TRP A 110 33.97 16.96 -24.71
CA TRP A 110 35.40 17.16 -24.53
C TRP A 110 36.23 15.98 -25.07
N THR A 111 35.75 14.75 -24.87
CA THR A 111 36.42 13.52 -25.36
C THR A 111 36.44 13.46 -26.88
N VAL A 112 35.37 13.90 -27.55
CA VAL A 112 35.32 14.01 -29.02
C VAL A 112 36.35 15.03 -29.52
N LEU A 113 36.48 16.19 -28.86
CA LEU A 113 37.47 17.21 -29.23
C LEU A 113 38.93 16.71 -29.11
N GLN A 114 39.20 15.76 -28.21
CA GLN A 114 40.52 15.14 -28.05
C GLN A 114 40.79 14.02 -29.09
N GLY A 115 39.88 13.79 -30.04
CA GLY A 115 40.02 12.78 -31.10
C GLY A 115 39.51 11.39 -30.73
N PHE A 116 38.93 11.20 -29.54
CA PHE A 116 38.34 9.93 -29.11
C PHE A 116 36.84 9.86 -29.44
N GLU A 117 36.51 9.94 -30.73
CA GLU A 117 35.14 10.06 -31.24
C GLU A 117 34.22 8.90 -30.80
N VAL A 118 34.74 7.67 -30.82
CA VAL A 118 34.01 6.47 -30.40
C VAL A 118 33.71 6.50 -28.90
N GLY A 119 34.69 6.90 -28.07
CA GLY A 119 34.53 6.99 -26.62
C GLY A 119 33.51 8.06 -26.23
N GLY A 120 33.58 9.23 -26.86
CA GLY A 120 32.62 10.32 -26.63
C GLY A 120 31.19 9.94 -27.04
N THR A 121 31.03 9.23 -28.16
CA THR A 121 29.72 8.76 -28.64
C THR A 121 29.09 7.74 -27.69
N ILE A 122 29.86 6.79 -27.17
CA ILE A 122 29.38 5.79 -26.20
C ILE A 122 28.95 6.48 -24.90
N ILE A 123 29.74 7.43 -24.39
CA ILE A 123 29.41 8.16 -23.15
C ILE A 123 28.11 8.96 -23.33
N ALA A 124 27.96 9.67 -24.46
CA ALA A 124 26.75 10.43 -24.75
C ALA A 124 25.51 9.54 -24.92
N ALA A 125 25.65 8.41 -25.64
CA ALA A 125 24.56 7.47 -25.86
C ALA A 125 24.09 6.78 -24.56
N LEU A 126 25.02 6.37 -23.69
CA LEU A 126 24.69 5.78 -22.40
C LEU A 126 24.06 6.81 -21.44
N GLY A 127 24.59 8.04 -21.43
CA GLY A 127 24.03 9.14 -20.65
C GLY A 127 22.58 9.44 -21.04
N LEU A 128 22.32 9.69 -22.33
CA LEU A 128 20.97 9.99 -22.83
C LEU A 128 20.03 8.78 -22.74
N GLY A 129 20.52 7.60 -23.10
CA GLY A 129 19.75 6.36 -23.01
C GLY A 129 19.32 6.03 -21.58
N GLY A 130 20.19 6.27 -20.60
CA GLY A 130 19.88 6.11 -19.18
C GLY A 130 18.76 7.05 -18.71
N ILE A 131 18.75 8.30 -19.16
CA ILE A 131 17.69 9.27 -18.86
C ILE A 131 16.36 8.81 -19.44
N VAL A 132 16.34 8.50 -20.74
CA VAL A 132 15.14 8.07 -21.44
C VAL A 132 14.58 6.79 -20.79
N ALA A 133 15.45 5.83 -20.46
CA ALA A 133 15.07 4.62 -19.75
C ALA A 133 14.45 4.92 -18.37
N GLN A 134 15.01 5.88 -17.62
CA GLN A 134 14.46 6.28 -16.33
C GLN A 134 13.09 6.95 -16.45
N PHE A 135 12.86 7.75 -17.50
CA PHE A 135 11.53 8.34 -17.77
C PHE A 135 10.51 7.31 -18.27
N LEU A 136 10.95 6.29 -19.01
CA LEU A 136 10.09 5.21 -19.50
C LEU A 136 9.83 4.15 -18.42
N LYS A 137 10.69 4.03 -17.41
CA LYS A 137 10.48 3.17 -16.24
C LYS A 137 9.41 3.82 -15.35
N LYS A 138 8.18 3.52 -15.76
CA LYS A 138 6.88 3.88 -15.18
C LYS A 138 6.93 4.30 -13.70
N SER A 139 6.46 5.53 -13.48
CA SER A 139 5.98 6.07 -12.20
C SER A 139 4.75 5.33 -11.69
#